data_AF-A0A250DNC5-F1
#
_entry.id   AF-A0A250DNC5-F1
#
_cell.length_a   1.000
_cell.length_b   1.000
_cell.length_c   1.000
_cell.angle_alpha   90.00
_cell.angle_beta   90.00
_cell.angle_gamma   90.00
#
_symmetry.space_group_name_H-M   'P 1'
#
loop_
_entity.id
_entity.type
_entity.pdbx_description
1 polymer ?
#
loop_
_entity_poly.entity_id
_entity_poly.type
_entity_poly.pdbx_seq_one_letter_code
_entity_poly.pdbx_strand_id
1 'polypeptide(L)'
;MFTEACLDTSFARTSERREALALLNTRLHPVLQKIVAAEVASGNRVNGVGIDWPDLGSVHVTMGKHFGDRHASADAAFSPCDDPHYWHADYSTADKPRHLLIC
;
A
#
# COMPACT_ATOMS: atom_id res chain seq x y z
N MET A 1 -5.30 -6.94 -11.71
CA MET A 1 -6.39 -6.83 -10.73
C MET A 1 -5.99 -7.67 -9.52
N PHE A 2 -6.02 -7.09 -8.33
CA PHE A 2 -5.73 -7.76 -7.06
C PHE A 2 -6.85 -8.74 -6.69
N THR A 3 -6.46 -9.87 -6.10
CA THR A 3 -7.34 -10.94 -5.61
C THR A 3 -6.99 -11.25 -4.16
N GLU A 4 -7.79 -12.05 -3.46
CA GLU A 4 -7.54 -12.40 -2.05
C GLU A 4 -6.14 -12.99 -1.80
N ALA A 5 -5.49 -13.56 -2.83
CA ALA A 5 -4.12 -14.08 -2.73
C ALA A 5 -3.06 -13.02 -2.38
N CYS A 6 -3.33 -11.72 -2.59
CA CYS A 6 -2.41 -10.65 -2.20
C CYS A 6 -2.55 -10.20 -0.73
N LEU A 7 -3.65 -10.56 -0.07
CA LEU A 7 -3.95 -10.16 1.30
C LEU A 7 -3.27 -11.10 2.30
N ASP A 8 -2.86 -10.54 3.43
CA ASP A 8 -2.39 -11.29 4.57
C ASP A 8 -3.56 -11.97 5.30
N THR A 9 -3.24 -13.00 6.07
CA THR A 9 -4.19 -13.70 6.95
C THR A 9 -4.78 -12.81 8.06
N SER A 10 -4.18 -11.65 8.34
CA SER A 10 -4.68 -10.63 9.28
C SER A 10 -6.08 -10.11 8.94
N PHE A 11 -6.46 -10.12 7.66
CA PHE A 11 -7.82 -9.80 7.25
C PHE A 11 -8.74 -10.94 7.66
N ALA A 12 -9.39 -10.84 8.83
CA ALA A 12 -10.21 -11.90 9.38
C ALA A 12 -11.58 -12.01 8.69
N ARG A 13 -12.20 -10.87 8.35
CA ARG A 13 -13.58 -10.83 7.87
C ARG A 13 -13.65 -10.72 6.34
N THR A 14 -14.58 -11.45 5.73
CA THR A 14 -14.83 -11.39 4.28
C THR A 14 -15.20 -9.99 3.80
N SER A 15 -15.91 -9.20 4.62
CA SER A 15 -16.23 -7.81 4.31
C SER A 15 -14.99 -6.93 4.20
N GLU A 16 -14.03 -7.09 5.13
CA GLU A 16 -12.76 -6.35 5.12
C GLU A 16 -11.93 -6.71 3.88
N ARG A 17 -11.84 -7.99 3.54
CA ARG A 17 -11.14 -8.45 2.32
C ARG A 17 -11.74 -7.81 1.08
N ARG A 18 -13.07 -7.81 0.96
CA ARG A 18 -13.77 -7.22 -0.19
C ARG A 18 -13.53 -5.70 -0.28
N GLU A 19 -13.60 -5.00 0.85
CA GLU A 19 -13.36 -3.56 0.90
C GLU A 19 -11.91 -3.22 0.54
N ALA A 20 -10.93 -3.92 1.11
CA ALA A 20 -9.52 -3.77 0.77
C ALA A 20 -9.28 -3.99 -0.74
N LEU A 21 -9.84 -5.06 -1.30
CA LEU A 21 -9.73 -5.34 -2.74
C LEU A 21 -10.40 -4.27 -3.60
N ALA A 22 -11.54 -3.71 -3.17
CA ALA A 22 -12.18 -2.62 -3.88
C ALA A 22 -11.25 -1.40 -3.91
N LEU A 23 -10.74 -0.98 -2.75
CA LEU A 23 -9.83 0.17 -2.65
C LEU A 23 -8.56 -0.01 -3.49
N LEU A 24 -7.92 -1.19 -3.41
CA LEU A 24 -6.71 -1.51 -4.18
C LEU A 24 -6.95 -1.48 -5.70
N ASN A 25 -8.10 -1.96 -6.17
CA ASN A 25 -8.37 -2.08 -7.60
C ASN A 25 -8.98 -0.82 -8.22
N THR A 26 -9.72 0.00 -7.45
CA THR A 26 -10.52 1.10 -8.01
C THR A 26 -10.07 2.49 -7.58
N ARG A 27 -9.37 2.62 -6.43
CA ARG A 27 -9.06 3.93 -5.84
C ARG A 27 -7.57 4.17 -5.60
N LEU A 28 -6.77 3.13 -5.39
CA LEU A 28 -5.32 3.27 -5.22
C LEU A 28 -4.68 3.84 -6.49
N HIS A 29 -3.79 4.82 -6.34
CA HIS A 29 -3.07 5.41 -7.47
C HIS A 29 -2.33 4.33 -8.30
N PRO A 30 -2.38 4.38 -9.65
CA PRO A 30 -1.83 3.32 -10.50
C PRO A 30 -0.34 3.04 -10.28
N VAL A 31 0.47 4.05 -9.90
CA VAL A 31 1.89 3.81 -9.59
C VAL A 31 2.05 2.90 -8.38
N LEU A 32 1.28 3.12 -7.31
CA LEU A 32 1.36 2.30 -6.10
C LEU A 32 0.74 0.93 -6.34
N GLN A 33 -0.28 0.81 -7.19
CA GLN A 33 -0.75 -0.51 -7.64
C GLN A 33 0.38 -1.34 -8.27
N LYS A 34 1.24 -0.73 -9.09
CA LYS A 34 2.39 -1.44 -9.68
C LYS A 34 3.39 -1.89 -8.62
N ILE A 35 3.68 -1.03 -7.64
CA ILE A 35 4.59 -1.36 -6.53
C ILE A 35 4.02 -2.50 -5.68
N VAL A 36 2.75 -2.41 -5.27
CA VAL A 36 2.07 -3.48 -4.52
C VAL A 36 2.10 -4.79 -5.30
N ALA A 37 1.84 -4.77 -6.61
CA ALA A 37 1.90 -5.98 -7.43
C ALA A 37 3.31 -6.60 -7.47
N ALA A 38 4.36 -5.79 -7.58
CA ALA A 38 5.75 -6.25 -7.56
C ALA A 38 6.16 -6.84 -6.21
N GLU A 39 5.77 -6.20 -5.11
CA GLU A 39 6.01 -6.69 -3.75
C GLU A 39 5.26 -8.00 -3.49
N VAL A 40 4.00 -8.10 -3.92
CA VAL A 40 3.19 -9.33 -3.81
C VAL A 40 3.80 -10.48 -4.61
N ALA A 41 4.26 -10.20 -5.83
CA ALA A 41 4.98 -11.18 -6.66
C ALA A 41 6.29 -11.65 -6.00
N SER A 42 6.92 -10.80 -5.18
CA SER A 42 8.11 -11.11 -4.39
C SER A 42 7.80 -11.84 -3.07
N GLY A 43 6.53 -12.17 -2.80
CA GLY A 43 6.10 -12.88 -1.60
C GLY A 43 5.80 -12.00 -0.39
N ASN A 44 5.62 -10.69 -0.59
CA ASN A 44 5.03 -9.78 0.40
C ASN A 44 3.49 -9.89 0.36
N ARG A 45 2.79 -9.39 1.37
CA ARG A 45 1.32 -9.39 1.44
C ARG A 45 0.83 -8.06 1.98
N VAL A 46 -0.33 -7.63 1.53
CA VAL A 46 -1.01 -6.46 2.09
C VAL A 46 -1.58 -6.86 3.45
N ASN A 47 -1.23 -6.15 4.52
CA ASN A 47 -1.73 -6.42 5.88
C ASN A 47 -2.77 -5.37 6.35
N GLY A 48 -2.91 -4.26 5.62
CA GLY A 48 -3.86 -3.20 5.91
C GLY A 48 -4.13 -2.30 4.70
N VAL A 49 -5.36 -1.77 4.61
CA VAL A 49 -5.73 -0.73 3.64
C VAL A 49 -6.66 0.25 4.34
N GLY A 50 -6.38 1.54 4.23
CA GLY A 50 -7.22 2.60 4.79
C GLY A 50 -7.36 3.78 3.83
N ILE A 51 -8.24 4.71 4.19
CA ILE A 51 -8.60 5.86 3.36
C ILE A 51 -8.54 7.17 4.13
N ASP A 52 -8.55 8.27 3.38
CA ASP A 52 -8.71 9.64 3.88
C ASP A 52 -7.56 10.14 4.79
N TRP A 53 -6.44 9.44 4.72
CA TRP A 53 -5.14 9.83 5.26
C TRP A 53 -4.05 9.45 4.24
N PRO A 54 -3.04 10.30 3.97
CA PRO A 54 -2.72 11.56 4.65
C PRO A 54 -3.55 12.77 4.20
N ASP A 55 -4.21 12.69 3.04
CA ASP A 55 -5.16 13.69 2.56
C ASP A 55 -6.58 13.07 2.50
N LEU A 56 -7.62 13.91 2.56
CA LEU A 56 -8.98 13.46 2.24
C LEU A 56 -9.00 12.93 0.80
N GLY A 57 -9.54 11.73 0.57
CA GLY A 57 -9.47 11.11 -0.75
C GLY A 57 -8.36 10.07 -0.90
N SER A 58 -7.31 10.13 -0.08
CA SER A 58 -6.16 9.22 -0.15
C SER A 58 -6.54 7.76 0.11
N VAL A 59 -5.70 6.86 -0.40
CA VAL A 59 -5.63 5.46 0.03
C VAL A 59 -4.22 5.23 0.56
N HIS A 60 -4.12 4.64 1.75
CA HIS A 60 -2.85 4.13 2.27
C HIS A 60 -2.92 2.60 2.36
N VAL A 61 -1.81 1.96 2.01
CA VAL A 61 -1.67 0.49 2.01
C VAL A 61 -0.51 0.13 2.92
N THR A 62 -0.71 -0.84 3.80
CA THR A 62 0.33 -1.37 4.67
C THR A 62 0.74 -2.75 4.16
N MET A 63 2.05 -2.98 4.05
CA MET A 63 2.65 -4.25 3.65
C MET A 63 3.13 -5.01 4.89
N GLY A 64 3.10 -6.34 4.83
CA GLY A 64 3.48 -7.21 5.95
C GLY A 64 4.99 -7.38 6.13
N LYS A 65 5.80 -7.10 5.10
CA LYS A 65 7.27 -7.13 5.14
C LYS A 65 7.84 -5.79 4.70
N HIS A 66 9.01 -5.46 5.24
CA HIS A 66 9.78 -4.29 4.82
C HIS A 66 10.10 -4.34 3.31
N PHE A 67 10.02 -3.18 2.67
CA PHE A 67 10.54 -2.95 1.33
C PHE A 67 11.62 -1.87 1.37
N GLY A 68 12.52 -1.90 0.39
CA GLY A 68 13.49 -0.82 0.14
C GLY A 68 13.02 0.12 -0.97
N ASP A 69 13.94 0.95 -1.48
CA ASP A 69 13.72 2.00 -2.48
C ASP A 69 13.70 1.51 -3.95
N ARG A 70 13.76 0.20 -4.19
CA ARG A 70 13.86 -0.43 -5.53
C ARG A 70 12.78 -0.02 -6.53
N HIS A 71 11.66 0.54 -6.06
CA HIS A 71 10.54 0.98 -6.89
C HIS A 71 10.36 2.51 -6.90
N ALA A 72 11.33 3.26 -6.35
CA ALA A 72 11.30 4.71 -6.32
C ALA A 72 11.30 5.28 -7.74
N SER A 73 10.49 6.31 -7.95
CA SER A 73 10.36 7.00 -9.23
C SER A 73 9.90 8.44 -9.02
N ALA A 74 9.84 9.22 -10.11
CA ALA A 74 9.30 10.58 -10.06
C ALA A 74 7.82 10.62 -9.60
N ASP A 75 7.06 9.54 -9.83
CA ASP A 75 5.64 9.44 -9.47
C ASP A 75 5.43 8.79 -8.09
N ALA A 76 6.47 8.17 -7.51
CA ALA A 76 6.43 7.48 -6.23
C ALA A 76 7.74 7.71 -5.47
N ALA A 77 7.75 8.72 -4.61
CA ALA A 77 8.91 9.06 -3.80
C ALA A 77 9.05 8.07 -2.64
N PHE A 78 10.23 7.48 -2.48
CA PHE A 78 10.56 6.63 -1.33
C PHE A 78 11.09 7.48 -0.18
N SER A 79 10.68 7.14 1.04
CA SER A 79 11.17 7.75 2.28
C SER A 79 11.45 6.67 3.33
N PRO A 80 12.70 6.49 3.79
CA PRO A 80 12.98 5.71 4.99
C PRO A 80 12.55 6.53 6.21
N CYS A 81 11.47 6.10 6.88
CA CYS A 81 10.99 6.76 8.09
C CYS A 81 11.76 6.27 9.32
N ASP A 82 12.09 4.97 9.36
CA ASP A 82 12.71 4.28 10.49
C ASP A 82 12.05 4.61 11.83
N ASP A 83 10.71 4.76 11.82
CA ASP A 83 9.97 5.09 13.03
C ASP A 83 9.71 3.80 13.85
N PRO A 84 10.20 3.72 15.10
CA PRO A 84 10.06 2.52 15.92
C PRO A 84 8.61 2.22 16.36
N HIS A 85 7.69 3.18 16.23
CA HIS A 85 6.30 3.05 16.65
C HIS A 85 5.32 2.86 15.50
N TYR A 86 5.69 3.23 14.27
CA TYR A 86 4.75 3.30 13.16
C TYR A 86 5.13 2.40 11.99
N TRP A 87 6.06 2.81 11.14
CA TRP A 87 6.50 2.04 9.97
C TRP A 87 7.96 2.36 9.62
N HIS A 88 8.60 1.42 8.95
CA HIS A 88 10.00 1.48 8.55
C HIS A 88 10.21 2.39 7.34
N ALA A 89 9.37 2.30 6.32
CA ALA A 89 9.50 3.10 5.12
C ALA A 89 8.16 3.33 4.42
N ASP A 90 8.10 4.36 3.57
CA ASP A 90 6.95 4.62 2.71
C ASP A 90 7.33 4.95 1.26
N TYR A 91 6.37 4.67 0.37
CA TYR A 91 6.26 5.32 -0.93
C TYR A 91 5.07 6.28 -0.91
N SER A 92 5.28 7.51 -1.37
CA SER A 92 4.26 8.53 -1.50
C SER A 92 4.10 9.02 -2.95
N THR A 93 2.85 9.19 -3.39
CA THR A 93 2.60 9.73 -4.73
C THR A 93 2.87 11.24 -4.80
N ALA A 94 3.33 11.70 -5.96
CA ALA A 94 3.62 13.11 -6.19
C ALA A 94 2.35 13.97 -6.35
N ASP A 95 1.28 13.39 -6.88
CA ASP A 95 0.00 14.02 -7.13
C ASP A 95 -0.93 14.03 -5.89
N LYS A 96 -1.98 14.87 -5.96
CA LYS A 96 -3.00 15.00 -4.91
C LYS A 96 -4.31 14.29 -5.35
N PRO A 97 -5.00 13.57 -4.44
CA PRO A 97 -4.60 13.31 -3.05
C PRO A 97 -3.39 12.39 -2.98
N ARG A 98 -2.52 12.58 -1.98
CA ARG A 98 -1.31 11.77 -1.85
C ARG A 98 -1.71 10.38 -1.39
N HIS A 99 -1.37 9.36 -2.16
CA HIS A 99 -1.51 7.98 -1.71
C HIS A 99 -0.23 7.50 -1.06
N LEU A 100 -0.33 6.53 -0.15
CA LEU A 100 0.80 5.97 0.56
C LEU A 100 0.84 4.44 0.45
N LEU A 101 2.05 3.91 0.41
CA LEU A 101 2.35 2.51 0.63
C LEU A 101 3.40 2.46 1.73
N ILE A 102 3.12 1.78 2.84
CA ILE A 102 3.97 1.74 4.04
C ILE A 102 4.34 0.29 4.39
N CYS A 103 5.45 0.07 5.08
CA CYS A 103 5.87 -1.25 5.58
C CYS A 103 6.50 -1.22 6.96
#